data_AF-A0A7K6HGS7-F1
#
_entry.id   AF-A0A7K6HGS7-F1
#
_cell.length_a   1.000
_cell.length_b   1.000
_cell.length_c   1.000
_cell.angle_alpha   90.00
_cell.angle_beta   90.00
_cell.angle_gamma   90.00
#
_symmetry.space_group_name_H-M   'P 1'
#
loop_
_entity.id
_entity.type
_entity.pdbx_description
1 polymer ?
#
loop_
_entity_poly.entity_id
_entity_poly.type
_entity_poly.pdbx_seq_one_letter_code
_entity_poly.pdbx_strand_id
1 'polypeptide(L)'
;ARDRPPPPSPEQIRRLRAWNSLDWALYSHLNRSFWRRAEKFGIARLRAEVSELRQRRRLLAGRCLRGGGPVPATAIPDGNLRPFQPPGGGKVLGFALREGLEPRERELCARMAMPELQYKDLLERAQFGGGNGSSG
;
A
#
# COMPACT_ATOMS: atom_id res chain seq x y z
N ALA A 1 -20.35 8.69 -8.22
CA ALA A 1 -19.84 8.63 -9.61
C ALA A 1 -19.73 10.02 -10.27
N ARG A 2 -19.48 11.11 -9.52
CA ARG A 2 -19.56 12.49 -10.05
C ARG A 2 -18.26 13.33 -10.04
N ASP A 3 -17.09 12.78 -9.68
CA ASP A 3 -15.83 13.55 -9.61
C ASP A 3 -14.65 12.90 -10.34
N ARG A 4 -14.86 12.23 -11.48
CA ARG A 4 -13.73 11.82 -12.31
C ARG A 4 -13.48 12.90 -13.37
N PRO A 5 -12.35 13.65 -13.31
CA PRO A 5 -12.02 14.59 -14.38
C PRO A 5 -11.89 13.85 -15.72
N PRO A 6 -12.16 14.54 -16.84
CA PRO A 6 -12.00 13.95 -18.16
C PRO A 6 -10.55 13.48 -18.35
N PRO A 7 -10.33 12.40 -19.13
CA PRO A 7 -8.99 11.94 -19.45
C PRO A 7 -8.19 13.07 -20.13
N PRO A 8 -6.88 13.21 -19.87
CA PRO A 8 -6.07 14.25 -20.50
C PRO A 8 -6.03 14.10 -22.03
N SER A 9 -6.01 15.22 -22.75
CA SER A 9 -5.81 15.26 -24.19
C SER A 9 -4.42 14.77 -24.59
N PRO A 10 -4.20 14.35 -25.85
CA PRO A 10 -2.87 13.93 -26.31
C PRO A 10 -1.79 14.98 -26.06
N GLU A 11 -2.12 16.27 -26.22
CA GLU A 11 -1.19 17.37 -25.94
C GLU A 11 -0.87 17.49 -24.45
N GLN A 12 -1.89 17.38 -23.57
CA GLN A 12 -1.68 17.38 -22.13
C GLN A 12 -0.81 16.19 -21.71
N ILE A 13 -1.00 15.00 -22.30
CA ILE A 13 -0.16 13.82 -22.05
C ILE A 13 1.30 14.10 -22.44
N ARG A 14 1.55 14.71 -23.61
CA ARG A 14 2.92 15.07 -24.04
C ARG A 14 3.56 16.03 -23.04
N ARG A 15 2.83 17.08 -22.62
CA ARG A 15 3.33 18.06 -21.64
C ARG A 15 3.62 17.42 -20.29
N LEU A 16 2.74 16.53 -19.80
CA LEU A 16 2.94 15.80 -18.55
C LEU A 16 4.17 14.90 -18.58
N ARG A 17 4.42 14.22 -19.71
CA ARG A 17 5.63 13.40 -19.91
C ARG A 17 6.88 14.25 -20.00
N ALA A 18 6.83 15.40 -20.67
CA ALA A 18 7.96 16.32 -20.75
C ALA A 18 8.30 16.92 -19.38
N TRP A 19 7.28 17.27 -18.60
CA TRP A 19 7.43 17.80 -17.25
C TRP A 19 8.01 16.75 -16.28
N ASN A 20 7.59 15.48 -16.40
CA ASN A 20 8.15 14.35 -15.64
C ASN A 20 9.14 13.52 -16.50
N SER A 21 10.05 14.17 -17.22
CA SER A 21 10.89 13.51 -18.23
C SER A 21 11.73 12.35 -17.67
N LEU A 22 12.30 12.53 -16.47
CA LEU A 22 13.07 11.50 -15.78
C LEU A 22 12.20 10.29 -15.40
N ASP A 23 11.07 10.53 -14.74
CA ASP A 23 10.15 9.44 -14.35
C ASP A 23 9.58 8.73 -15.57
N TRP A 24 9.32 9.46 -16.65
CA TRP A 24 8.88 8.86 -17.90
C TRP A 24 9.95 7.95 -18.51
N ALA A 25 11.23 8.35 -18.45
CA ALA A 25 12.33 7.51 -18.90
C ALA A 25 12.47 6.24 -18.02
N LEU A 26 12.39 6.38 -16.70
CA LEU A 26 12.42 5.27 -15.74
C LEU A 26 11.26 4.30 -15.97
N TYR A 27 10.03 4.81 -16.06
CA TYR A 27 8.84 4.02 -16.35
C TYR A 27 9.00 3.25 -17.66
N SER A 28 9.43 3.93 -18.72
CA SER A 28 9.62 3.32 -20.03
C SER A 28 10.63 2.17 -20.00
N HIS A 29 11.76 2.35 -19.30
CA HIS A 29 12.77 1.31 -19.13
C HIS A 29 12.22 0.13 -18.31
N LEU A 30 11.65 0.41 -17.14
CA LEU A 30 11.15 -0.62 -16.23
C LEU A 30 9.97 -1.40 -16.79
N ASN A 31 9.05 -0.74 -17.50
CA ASN A 31 7.93 -1.41 -18.17
C ASN A 31 8.45 -2.41 -19.23
N ARG A 32 9.39 -1.99 -20.09
CA ARG A 32 10.01 -2.91 -21.07
C ARG A 32 10.77 -4.05 -20.39
N SER A 33 11.57 -3.74 -19.37
CA SER A 33 12.34 -4.75 -18.64
C SER A 33 11.46 -5.72 -17.86
N PHE A 34 10.33 -5.26 -17.33
CA PHE A 34 9.33 -6.11 -16.68
C PHE A 34 8.74 -7.11 -17.67
N TRP A 35 8.25 -6.65 -18.83
CA TRP A 35 7.61 -7.55 -19.80
C TRP A 35 8.58 -8.59 -20.37
N ARG A 36 9.83 -8.21 -20.67
CA ARG A 36 10.87 -9.20 -21.05
C ARG A 36 11.07 -10.27 -19.99
N ARG A 37 11.09 -9.89 -18.70
CA ARG A 37 11.23 -10.84 -17.58
C ARG A 37 9.95 -11.68 -17.41
N ALA A 38 8.77 -11.09 -17.58
CA ALA A 38 7.49 -11.78 -17.51
C ALA A 38 7.34 -12.84 -18.62
N GLU A 39 7.78 -12.52 -19.83
CA GLU A 39 7.83 -13.45 -20.96
C GLU A 39 8.79 -14.61 -20.65
N LYS A 40 10.00 -14.32 -20.17
CA LYS A 40 10.97 -15.35 -19.76
C LYS A 40 10.46 -16.23 -18.62
N PHE A 41 9.70 -15.66 -17.68
CA PHE A 41 9.08 -16.41 -16.58
C PHE A 41 7.88 -17.25 -17.05
N GLY A 42 7.25 -16.86 -18.17
CA GLY A 42 6.04 -17.47 -18.71
C GLY A 42 4.80 -16.69 -18.32
N ILE A 43 4.11 -16.10 -19.31
CA ILE A 43 2.92 -15.26 -19.07
C ILE A 43 1.77 -16.05 -18.44
N ALA A 44 1.54 -17.29 -18.86
CA ALA A 44 0.50 -18.14 -18.29
C ALA A 44 0.78 -18.43 -16.80
N ARG A 45 2.05 -18.77 -16.47
CA ARG A 45 2.49 -18.96 -15.09
C ARG A 45 2.34 -17.70 -14.27
N LEU A 46 2.80 -16.54 -14.77
CA LEU A 46 2.64 -15.25 -14.08
C LEU A 46 1.17 -14.97 -13.74
N ARG A 47 0.24 -15.23 -14.68
CA ARG A 47 -1.19 -15.05 -14.43
C ARG A 47 -1.71 -15.98 -13.33
N ALA A 48 -1.28 -17.25 -13.32
CA ALA A 48 -1.67 -18.21 -12.28
C ALA A 48 -1.18 -17.75 -10.89
N GLU A 49 0.10 -17.41 -10.77
CA GLU A 49 0.73 -16.92 -9.52
C GLU A 49 0.04 -15.64 -9.01
N VAL A 50 -0.27 -14.69 -9.91
CA VAL A 50 -1.00 -13.46 -9.55
C VAL A 50 -2.43 -13.78 -9.09
N SER A 51 -3.09 -14.75 -9.72
CA SER A 51 -4.43 -15.20 -9.31
C SER A 51 -4.41 -15.80 -7.90
N GLU A 52 -3.44 -16.67 -7.63
CA GLU A 52 -3.25 -17.28 -6.31
C GLU A 52 -2.93 -16.22 -5.25
N LEU A 53 -2.01 -15.30 -5.54
CA LEU A 53 -1.69 -14.19 -4.64
C LEU A 53 -2.92 -13.34 -4.31
N ARG A 54 -3.77 -13.04 -5.32
CA ARG A 54 -5.02 -12.30 -5.11
C ARG A 54 -6.01 -13.10 -4.25
N GLN A 55 -6.10 -14.41 -4.41
CA GLN A 55 -6.94 -15.26 -3.57
C GLN A 55 -6.46 -15.25 -2.12
N ARG A 56 -5.16 -15.48 -1.87
CA ARG A 56 -4.57 -15.44 -0.54
C ARG A 56 -4.76 -14.07 0.12
N ARG A 57 -4.59 -12.97 -0.62
CA ARG A 57 -4.88 -11.61 -0.15
C ARG A 57 -6.34 -11.44 0.25
N ARG A 58 -7.30 -11.93 -0.55
CA ARG A 58 -8.74 -11.85 -0.21
C ARG A 58 -9.08 -12.63 1.06
N LEU A 59 -8.53 -13.84 1.21
CA LEU A 59 -8.71 -14.66 2.41
C LEU A 59 -8.15 -13.94 3.65
N LEU A 60 -6.93 -13.41 3.55
CA LEU A 60 -6.32 -12.64 4.63
C LEU A 60 -7.14 -11.39 4.97
N ALA A 61 -7.64 -10.67 3.96
CA ALA A 61 -8.49 -9.51 4.16
C ALA A 61 -9.81 -9.86 4.86
N GLY A 62 -10.49 -10.95 4.47
CA GLY A 62 -11.72 -11.40 5.15
C GLY A 62 -11.47 -11.87 6.58
N ARG A 63 -10.28 -12.44 6.84
CA ARG A 63 -9.87 -12.85 8.17
C ARG A 63 -9.53 -11.67 9.07
N CYS A 64 -8.78 -10.69 8.57
CA CYS A 64 -8.26 -9.59 9.38
C CYS A 64 -9.15 -8.35 9.41
N LEU A 65 -9.84 -8.01 8.32
CA LEU A 65 -10.37 -6.66 8.11
C LEU A 65 -11.87 -6.59 8.25
N ARG A 66 -12.34 -5.55 8.94
CA ARG A 66 -13.74 -5.18 9.02
C ARG A 66 -14.19 -4.73 7.63
N GLY A 67 -15.17 -5.43 7.05
CA GLY A 67 -15.66 -5.14 5.70
C GLY A 67 -14.73 -5.56 4.56
N GLY A 68 -13.61 -6.24 4.85
CA GLY A 68 -12.75 -6.88 3.84
C GLY A 68 -11.93 -5.95 2.94
N GLY A 69 -11.92 -4.65 3.19
CA GLY A 69 -11.27 -3.65 2.33
C GLY A 69 -10.83 -2.38 3.06
N PRO A 70 -10.23 -1.44 2.32
CA PRO A 70 -9.80 -0.16 2.89
C PRO A 70 -11.00 0.72 3.24
N VAL A 71 -10.89 1.43 4.36
CA VAL A 71 -11.91 2.32 4.92
C VAL A 71 -11.31 3.71 5.20
N PRO A 72 -12.12 4.77 5.30
CA PRO A 72 -11.64 6.09 5.72
C PRO A 72 -10.97 6.02 7.10
N ALA A 73 -9.94 6.84 7.33
CA ALA A 73 -9.22 6.86 8.61
C ALA A 73 -10.12 7.09 9.84
N THR A 74 -11.21 7.84 9.68
CA THR A 74 -12.21 8.08 10.74
C THR A 74 -13.00 6.83 11.13
N ALA A 75 -13.07 5.82 10.26
CA ALA A 75 -13.73 4.55 10.51
C ALA A 75 -12.80 3.49 11.12
N ILE A 76 -11.55 3.84 11.43
CA ILE A 76 -10.56 2.95 12.06
C ILE A 76 -10.53 3.23 13.57
N PRO A 77 -10.98 2.29 14.42
CA PRO A 77 -11.02 2.52 15.87
C PRO A 77 -9.63 2.63 16.49
N ASP A 78 -8.70 1.78 16.06
CA ASP A 78 -7.33 1.73 16.56
C ASP A 78 -6.50 2.89 16.01
N GLY A 79 -6.08 3.81 16.88
CA GLY A 79 -5.26 4.96 16.51
C GLY A 79 -3.91 4.59 15.89
N ASN A 80 -3.32 3.45 16.26
CA ASN A 80 -2.05 2.99 15.71
C ASN A 80 -2.19 2.50 14.25
N LEU A 81 -3.42 2.24 13.80
CA LEU A 81 -3.72 1.83 12.43
C LEU A 81 -4.29 2.96 11.58
N ARG A 82 -4.38 4.18 12.11
CA ARG A 82 -4.84 5.33 11.34
C ARG A 82 -3.69 5.87 10.47
N PRO A 83 -3.86 5.90 9.14
CA PRO A 83 -2.86 6.47 8.26
C PRO A 83 -2.81 7.99 8.44
N PHE A 84 -1.61 8.55 8.28
CA PHE A 84 -1.41 10.00 8.24
C PHE A 84 -2.29 10.66 7.18
N GLN A 85 -2.90 11.80 7.54
CA GLN A 85 -3.72 12.59 6.63
C GLN A 85 -2.95 13.87 6.26
N PRO A 86 -2.51 14.02 5.01
CA PRO A 86 -1.78 15.22 4.59
C PRO A 86 -2.70 16.46 4.64
N PRO A 87 -2.26 17.57 5.24
CA PRO A 87 -3.03 18.81 5.28
C PRO A 87 -3.37 19.30 3.86
N GLY A 88 -4.64 19.60 3.59
CA GLY A 88 -5.11 20.02 2.26
C GLY A 88 -5.00 18.95 1.16
N GLY A 89 -4.56 17.74 1.49
CA GLY A 89 -4.40 16.63 0.56
C GLY A 89 -5.63 15.72 0.47
N GLY A 90 -5.49 14.66 -0.34
CA GLY A 90 -6.51 13.62 -0.47
C GLY A 90 -6.67 12.80 0.82
N LYS A 91 -7.86 12.22 1.01
CA LYS A 91 -8.13 11.30 2.13
C LYS A 91 -7.37 9.99 1.92
N VAL A 92 -6.43 9.69 2.81
CA VAL A 92 -5.71 8.41 2.80
C VAL A 92 -6.57 7.37 3.50
N LEU A 93 -6.89 6.28 2.79
CA LEU A 93 -7.63 5.15 3.34
C LEU A 93 -6.69 4.25 4.14
N GLY A 94 -7.23 3.54 5.13
CA GLY A 94 -6.50 2.54 5.91
C GLY A 94 -7.34 1.30 6.13
N PHE A 95 -6.97 0.48 7.10
CA PHE A 95 -7.62 -0.81 7.35
C PHE A 95 -8.08 -0.92 8.80
N ALA A 96 -9.39 -1.12 9.00
CA ALA A 96 -9.93 -1.43 10.32
C ALA A 96 -9.91 -2.94 10.55
N LEU A 97 -9.40 -3.38 11.71
CA LEU A 97 -9.42 -4.80 12.06
C LEU A 97 -10.83 -5.27 12.45
N ARG A 98 -11.08 -6.57 12.25
CA ARG A 98 -12.22 -7.28 12.82
C ARG A 98 -12.15 -7.27 14.34
N GLU A 99 -13.32 -7.27 14.97
CA GLU A 99 -13.46 -7.39 16.41
C GLU A 99 -13.39 -8.87 16.81
N GLY A 100 -12.97 -9.15 18.05
CA GLY A 100 -12.91 -10.52 18.58
C GLY A 100 -11.82 -11.40 17.97
N LEU A 101 -10.76 -10.84 17.37
CA LEU A 101 -9.60 -11.61 16.93
C LEU A 101 -8.82 -12.13 18.14
N GLU A 102 -8.43 -13.40 18.11
CA GLU A 102 -7.54 -14.01 19.10
C GLU A 102 -6.21 -13.23 19.19
N PRO A 103 -5.53 -13.18 20.36
CA PRO A 103 -4.37 -12.29 20.56
C PRO A 103 -3.28 -12.41 19.49
N ARG A 104 -2.92 -13.65 19.11
CA ARG A 104 -1.91 -13.92 18.07
C ARG A 104 -2.38 -13.48 16.68
N GLU A 105 -3.65 -13.70 16.38
CA GLU A 105 -4.24 -13.30 15.11
C GLU A 105 -4.34 -11.78 15.00
N ARG A 106 -4.72 -11.12 16.09
CA ARG A 106 -4.75 -9.66 16.20
C ARG A 106 -3.36 -9.07 15.96
N GLU A 107 -2.31 -9.62 16.55
CA GLU A 107 -0.94 -9.15 16.32
C GLU A 107 -0.55 -9.26 14.84
N LEU A 108 -0.78 -10.44 14.23
CA LEU A 108 -0.48 -10.66 12.81
C LEU A 108 -1.25 -9.67 11.93
N CYS A 109 -2.56 -9.53 12.15
CA CYS A 109 -3.41 -8.64 11.37
C CYS A 109 -3.02 -7.17 11.55
N ALA A 110 -2.67 -6.75 12.77
CA ALA A 110 -2.20 -5.39 13.05
C ALA A 110 -0.88 -5.09 12.34
N ARG A 111 0.09 -6.01 12.36
CA ARG A 111 1.37 -5.85 11.63
C ARG A 111 1.16 -5.71 10.12
N MET A 112 0.20 -6.45 9.55
CA MET A 112 -0.11 -6.37 8.11
C MET A 112 -0.88 -5.09 7.73
N ALA A 113 -1.68 -4.55 8.65
CA ALA A 113 -2.53 -3.36 8.43
C ALA A 113 -1.83 -2.04 8.80
N MET A 114 -0.63 -2.11 9.36
CA MET A 114 0.07 -0.96 9.92
C MET A 114 0.46 0.06 8.84
N PRO A 115 0.13 1.36 9.02
CA PRO A 115 0.56 2.40 8.09
C PRO A 115 2.06 2.70 8.17
N GLU A 116 2.57 3.35 7.13
CA GLU A 116 3.99 3.50 6.85
C GLU A 116 4.77 4.22 7.95
N LEU A 117 4.20 5.28 8.55
CA LEU A 117 4.87 6.04 9.61
C LEU A 117 5.02 5.22 10.89
N GLN A 118 3.94 4.58 11.34
CA GLN A 118 3.97 3.73 12.53
C GLN A 118 4.88 2.52 12.32
N TYR A 119 4.91 1.97 11.09
CA TYR A 119 5.80 0.86 10.76
C TYR A 119 7.27 1.30 10.74
N LYS A 120 7.57 2.48 10.19
CA LYS A 120 8.91 3.09 10.26
C LYS A 120 9.37 3.23 11.71
N ASP A 121 8.55 3.78 12.60
CA ASP A 121 8.91 3.95 14.01
C ASP A 121 9.19 2.61 14.71
N LEU A 122 8.51 1.53 14.31
CA LEU A 122 8.84 0.18 14.79
C LEU A 122 10.17 -0.32 14.25
N LEU A 123 10.43 -0.14 12.94
CA LEU A 123 11.69 -0.55 12.33
C LEU A 123 12.87 0.21 12.92
N GLU A 124 12.74 1.52 13.12
CA GLU A 124 13.80 2.36 13.69
C GLU A 124 14.14 1.94 15.11
N ARG A 125 13.13 1.68 15.95
CA ARG A 125 13.35 1.13 17.30
C ARG A 125 14.04 -0.23 17.27
N ALA A 126 13.66 -1.11 16.35
CA ALA A 126 14.29 -2.41 16.21
C ALA A 126 15.76 -2.34 15.73
N GLN A 127 16.06 -1.36 14.87
CA GLN A 127 17.40 -1.20 14.28
C GLN A 127 18.36 -0.41 15.20
N PHE A 128 17.86 0.61 15.90
CA PHE A 128 18.69 1.60 16.60
C PHE A 128 18.38 1.73 18.10
N GLY A 129 17.30 1.12 18.60
CA GLY A 129 16.83 1.26 19.99
C GLY A 129 17.63 0.47 21.04
N GLY A 130 18.75 -0.14 20.67
CA GLY A 130 19.65 -0.86 21.60
C GLY A 130 20.62 0.04 22.39
N GLY A 131 20.62 1.35 22.14
CA GLY A 131 21.41 2.31 22.91
C GLY A 131 20.62 2.86 24.09
N ASN A 132 20.98 2.49 25.31
CA ASN A 132 20.70 3.29 26.50
C ASN A 132 21.24 4.71 26.28
N GLY A 133 20.37 5.62 25.84
CA GLY A 133 20.63 7.06 25.73
C GLY A 133 19.81 7.78 26.78
N SER A 134 20.50 8.11 27.86
CA SER A 134 20.12 8.93 29.02
C SER A 134 18.98 9.95 28.82
N SER A 135 18.20 10.08 29.89
CA SER A 135 17.27 11.15 30.26
C SER A 135 17.58 12.53 29.66
N GLY A 136 16.50 13.21 29.24
CA GLY A 136 16.42 14.64 28.98
C GLY A 136 14.95 15.06 28.98
#